data_AF-A0A2V5WAH4-F1
#
_entry.id   AF-A0A2V5WAH4-F1
#
_cell.length_a   1.000
_cell.length_b   1.000
_cell.length_c   1.000
_cell.angle_alpha   90.00
_cell.angle_beta   90.00
_cell.angle_gamma   90.00
#
_symmetry.space_group_name_H-M   'P 1'
#
loop_
_entity.id
_entity.type
_entity.pdbx_description
1 polymer ?
#
loop_
_entity_poly.entity_id
_entity_poly.type
_entity_poly.pdbx_seq_one_letter_code
_entity_poly.pdbx_strand_id
1 'polypeptide(L)'
;YQYAVALLKKGKAYVCDLSPEDMDTYRGAPDRPGKDSPFRNRSIGENLDLFTRMTNGEFPDGARTLRAKIDMASPNIWLRDPVLYRIRHADHHHTGDKWCIYPMYDFAHCLSDYIEGITHSICTLEFEVHRPLYDWILENLDLPRPLPRQYEFARLSLGYTVMSKRKLMQLVNDGLVSGWDDPRMPTISGLRRRGVTASALRAFAYNIGITKYNGLTDVAVLEHAIREDLNKHALRRLVVLRPTKVVITNFPEGKTEELDATNNPEDPNAGTRKVPFSRVLYIEQDDFTETPPPKYFRLRPGGEVRLKYGYIIRCDKVVKDASGKIVELHCTADLDSKSGGPNAGRKVKGTIHWVSAAHAIDAEVRLYDRLFTVPAPDAAGDFKQLLNPRSLEIVTVKSEPSLKEAKPELRYQFERLGYFCVDSGRQPSTTSHQPVFIRTITLRDAWAKEAQKG
;
A
#
# COMPACT_ATOMS: atom_id res chain seq x y z
N TYR A 1 15.46 -11.50 32.89
CA TYR A 1 16.56 -11.91 33.79
C TYR A 1 16.16 -13.00 34.78
N GLN A 2 15.21 -12.77 35.71
CA GLN A 2 14.88 -13.73 36.77
C GLN A 2 14.46 -15.12 36.28
N TYR A 3 13.68 -15.22 35.20
CA TYR A 3 13.33 -16.52 34.60
C TYR A 3 14.54 -17.29 34.05
N ALA A 4 15.56 -16.60 33.53
CA ALA A 4 16.80 -17.23 33.09
C ALA A 4 17.58 -17.81 34.27
N VAL A 5 17.63 -17.08 35.39
CA VAL A 5 18.19 -17.56 36.66
C VAL A 5 17.42 -18.78 37.18
N ALA A 6 16.09 -18.80 37.05
CA ALA A 6 15.27 -19.95 37.43
C ALA A 6 15.61 -21.20 36.59
N LEU A 7 15.77 -21.06 35.27
CA LEU A 7 16.21 -22.17 34.40
C LEU A 7 17.62 -22.66 34.77
N LEU A 8 18.55 -21.75 35.06
CA LEU A 8 19.90 -22.09 35.54
C LEU A 8 19.85 -22.92 36.84
N LYS A 9 19.06 -22.49 37.83
CA LYS A 9 18.87 -23.20 39.10
C LYS A 9 18.26 -24.60 38.92
N LYS A 10 17.46 -24.80 37.87
CA LYS A 10 16.89 -26.11 37.51
C LYS A 10 17.82 -26.96 36.62
N GLY A 11 19.02 -26.48 36.30
CA GLY A 11 19.95 -27.17 35.39
C GLY A 11 19.51 -27.17 33.92
N LYS A 12 18.49 -26.37 33.56
CA LYS A 12 17.86 -26.30 32.23
C LYS A 12 18.44 -25.19 31.35
N ALA A 13 19.48 -24.52 31.82
CA ALA A 13 20.28 -23.58 31.03
C ALA A 13 21.75 -23.67 31.46
N TYR A 14 22.65 -23.15 30.62
CA TYR A 14 24.09 -23.06 30.90
C TYR A 14 24.72 -21.93 30.11
N VAL A 15 25.85 -21.41 30.59
CA VAL A 15 26.68 -20.45 29.86
C VAL A 15 27.62 -21.21 28.93
N CYS A 16 27.68 -20.79 27.67
CA CYS A 16 28.48 -21.41 26.62
C CYS A 16 29.50 -20.40 26.06
N ASP A 17 30.76 -20.84 25.96
CA ASP A 17 31.89 -20.02 25.50
C ASP A 17 32.28 -20.35 24.04
N LEU A 18 31.50 -21.18 23.35
CA LEU A 18 31.70 -21.42 21.92
C LEU A 18 31.52 -20.13 21.13
N SER A 19 32.43 -19.90 20.18
CA SER A 19 32.32 -18.81 19.22
C SER A 19 31.06 -18.97 18.34
N PRO A 20 30.53 -17.90 17.72
CA PRO A 20 29.45 -18.02 16.75
C PRO A 20 29.73 -19.02 15.63
N GLU A 21 30.98 -19.13 15.16
CA GLU A 21 31.41 -20.06 14.11
C GLU A 21 31.40 -21.52 14.61
N ASP A 22 31.94 -21.77 15.81
CA ASP A 22 31.91 -23.10 16.41
C ASP A 22 30.47 -23.54 16.71
N MET A 23 29.63 -22.60 17.15
CA MET A 23 28.22 -22.84 17.44
C MET A 23 27.45 -23.38 16.25
N ASP A 24 27.69 -22.86 15.05
CA ASP A 24 27.06 -23.35 13.82
C ASP A 24 27.49 -24.79 13.52
N THR A 25 28.79 -25.06 13.70
CA THR A 25 29.37 -26.40 13.53
C THR A 25 28.76 -27.41 14.52
N TYR A 26 28.60 -27.02 15.79
CA TYR A 26 28.05 -27.86 16.86
C TYR A 26 26.53 -28.03 16.77
N ARG A 27 25.80 -27.05 16.20
CA ARG A 27 24.34 -27.14 16.02
C ARG A 27 23.95 -28.25 15.04
N GLY A 28 24.84 -28.59 14.10
CA GLY A 28 24.54 -29.55 13.04
C GLY A 28 23.64 -28.97 11.96
N ALA A 29 22.95 -29.82 11.23
CA ALA A 29 22.11 -29.47 10.09
C ALA A 29 20.78 -30.27 10.11
N PRO A 30 19.80 -29.99 9.23
CA PRO A 30 18.57 -30.79 9.17
C PRO A 30 18.82 -32.29 8.97
N ASP A 31 19.90 -32.65 8.28
CA ASP A 31 20.34 -34.02 7.97
C ASP A 31 21.43 -34.56 8.92
N ARG A 32 21.91 -33.75 9.87
CA ARG A 32 22.99 -34.12 10.79
C ARG A 32 22.70 -33.67 12.23
N PRO A 33 22.70 -34.58 13.23
CA PRO A 33 22.47 -34.20 14.61
C PRO A 33 23.55 -33.23 15.11
N GLY A 34 23.18 -32.40 16.07
CA GLY A 34 24.12 -31.53 16.77
C GLY A 34 25.00 -32.31 17.77
N LYS A 35 25.97 -31.61 18.35
CA LYS A 35 26.87 -32.13 19.37
C LYS A 35 26.80 -31.25 20.61
N ASP A 36 26.88 -31.86 21.78
CA ASP A 36 26.93 -31.14 23.04
C ASP A 36 28.14 -30.20 23.09
N SER A 37 27.91 -28.97 23.54
CA SER A 37 28.98 -28.03 23.84
C SER A 37 29.89 -28.60 24.93
N PRO A 38 31.22 -28.41 24.87
CA PRO A 38 32.13 -28.78 25.97
C PRO A 38 31.73 -28.13 27.31
N PHE A 39 31.03 -27.01 27.25
CA PHE A 39 30.58 -26.23 28.42
C PHE A 39 29.18 -26.64 28.92
N ARG A 40 28.52 -27.61 28.28
CA ARG A 40 27.13 -27.99 28.59
C ARG A 40 26.92 -28.51 30.00
N ASN A 41 27.95 -29.14 30.57
CA ASN A 41 27.91 -29.79 31.88
C ASN A 41 28.52 -28.95 33.02
N ARG A 42 28.72 -27.64 32.81
CA ARG A 42 29.08 -26.70 33.88
C ARG A 42 28.12 -26.82 35.07
N SER A 43 28.66 -26.66 36.28
CA SER A 43 27.86 -26.72 37.50
C SER A 43 26.84 -25.57 37.57
N ILE A 44 25.79 -25.72 38.37
CA ILE A 44 24.79 -24.65 38.56
C ILE A 44 25.48 -23.39 39.12
N GLY A 45 26.39 -23.54 40.09
CA GLY A 45 27.12 -22.44 40.70
C GLY A 45 27.98 -21.67 39.69
N GLU A 46 28.75 -22.39 38.86
CA GLU A 46 29.57 -21.79 37.81
C GLU A 46 28.73 -21.03 36.79
N ASN A 47 27.60 -21.60 36.35
CA ASN A 47 26.73 -20.92 35.39
C ASN A 47 26.09 -19.64 35.96
N LEU A 48 25.71 -19.65 37.25
CA LEU A 48 25.15 -18.47 37.92
C LEU A 48 26.19 -17.35 38.08
N ASP A 49 27.43 -17.69 38.44
CA ASP A 49 28.55 -16.75 38.49
C ASP A 49 28.79 -16.12 37.11
N LEU A 50 29.00 -16.96 36.09
CA LEU A 50 29.28 -16.49 34.73
C LEU A 50 28.16 -15.63 34.17
N PHE A 51 26.89 -16.00 34.39
CA PHE A 51 25.76 -15.19 33.90
C PHE A 51 25.64 -13.84 34.63
N THR A 52 25.99 -13.78 35.91
CA THR A 52 26.07 -12.52 36.66
C THR A 52 27.17 -11.63 36.09
N ARG A 53 28.35 -12.19 35.83
CA ARG A 53 29.49 -11.48 35.24
C ARG A 53 29.22 -11.00 33.82
N MET A 54 28.49 -11.79 33.02
CA MET A 54 27.96 -11.35 31.72
C MET A 54 27.06 -10.12 31.88
N THR A 55 26.17 -10.12 32.89
CA THR A 55 25.26 -9.00 33.17
C THR A 55 26.00 -7.75 33.65
N ASN A 56 27.13 -7.92 34.34
CA ASN A 56 27.99 -6.84 34.82
C ASN A 56 28.94 -6.29 33.73
N GLY A 57 28.89 -6.81 32.50
CA GLY A 57 29.72 -6.32 31.38
C GLY A 57 31.17 -6.76 31.43
N GLU A 58 31.51 -7.84 32.16
CA GLU A 58 32.91 -8.29 32.29
C GLU A 58 33.49 -8.94 31.01
N PHE A 59 32.66 -9.21 30.00
CA PHE A 59 33.07 -9.92 28.79
C PHE A 59 32.65 -9.14 27.54
N PRO A 60 33.46 -9.17 26.46
CA PRO A 60 33.12 -8.46 25.23
C PRO A 60 31.96 -9.12 24.47
N ASP A 61 31.44 -8.40 23.47
CA ASP A 61 30.38 -8.88 22.58
C ASP A 61 30.75 -10.24 21.95
N GLY A 62 29.77 -11.17 21.95
CA GLY A 62 29.94 -12.49 21.37
C GLY A 62 30.82 -13.48 22.17
N ALA A 63 31.49 -13.04 23.25
CA ALA A 63 32.37 -13.91 24.02
C ALA A 63 31.66 -15.10 24.68
N ARG A 64 30.41 -14.89 25.13
CA ARG A 64 29.60 -15.90 25.81
C ARG A 64 28.13 -15.73 25.51
N THR A 65 27.40 -16.83 25.60
CA THR A 65 25.93 -16.85 25.50
C THR A 65 25.32 -17.69 26.62
N LEU A 66 24.13 -17.30 27.08
CA LEU A 66 23.31 -18.20 27.89
C LEU A 66 22.48 -19.06 26.94
N ARG A 67 22.50 -20.37 27.10
CA ARG A 67 21.74 -21.32 26.27
C ARG A 67 20.78 -22.14 27.11
N ALA A 68 19.63 -22.50 26.54
CA ALA A 68 18.80 -23.54 27.10
C ALA A 68 19.50 -24.90 26.98
N LYS A 69 19.23 -25.81 27.91
CA LYS A 69 19.71 -27.19 27.89
C LYS A 69 18.53 -28.09 27.55
N ILE A 70 18.41 -28.47 26.28
CA ILE A 70 17.29 -29.23 25.74
C ILE A 70 17.84 -30.53 25.12
N ASP A 71 17.93 -30.61 23.79
CA ASP A 71 18.35 -31.81 23.07
C ASP A 71 19.09 -31.45 21.78
N MET A 72 20.41 -31.68 21.77
CA MET A 72 21.25 -31.43 20.59
C MET A 72 20.98 -32.38 19.43
N ALA A 73 20.33 -33.53 19.67
CA ALA A 73 19.94 -34.48 18.64
C ALA A 73 18.53 -34.24 18.08
N SER A 74 17.80 -33.23 18.58
CA SER A 74 16.41 -32.99 18.18
C SER A 74 16.28 -32.80 16.66
N PRO A 75 15.24 -33.39 16.02
CA PRO A 75 14.95 -33.12 14.62
C PRO A 75 14.53 -31.65 14.41
N ASN A 76 14.00 -30.99 15.45
CA ASN A 76 13.75 -29.56 15.42
C ASN A 76 15.01 -28.79 15.83
N ILE A 77 15.61 -28.07 14.89
CA ILE A 77 16.84 -27.29 15.11
C ILE A 77 16.66 -26.24 16.21
N TRP A 78 15.45 -25.71 16.39
CA TRP A 78 15.14 -24.72 17.44
C TRP A 78 15.21 -25.30 18.85
N LEU A 79 15.18 -26.63 19.01
CA LEU A 79 15.36 -27.31 20.29
C LEU A 79 16.82 -27.73 20.54
N ARG A 80 17.76 -27.42 19.63
CA ARG A 80 19.19 -27.74 19.81
C ARG A 80 19.89 -26.67 20.64
N ASP A 81 19.63 -26.71 21.95
CA ASP A 81 20.14 -25.78 22.97
C ASP A 81 20.11 -24.31 22.48
N PRO A 82 18.93 -23.72 22.21
CA PRO A 82 18.83 -22.37 21.67
C PRO A 82 19.45 -21.33 22.61
N VAL A 83 19.96 -20.24 22.03
CA VAL A 83 20.48 -19.10 22.80
C VAL A 83 19.32 -18.36 23.44
N LEU A 84 19.42 -18.10 24.75
CA LEU A 84 18.46 -17.33 25.53
C LEU A 84 18.91 -15.88 25.72
N TYR A 85 20.21 -15.64 25.94
CA TYR A 85 20.81 -14.30 26.04
C TYR A 85 22.14 -14.24 25.28
N ARG A 86 22.41 -13.06 24.72
CA ARG A 86 23.70 -12.68 24.15
C ARG A 86 24.23 -11.40 24.78
N ILE A 87 25.54 -11.22 24.73
CA ILE A 87 26.20 -9.97 25.10
C ILE A 87 26.16 -9.02 23.90
N ARG A 88 25.79 -7.76 24.16
CA ARG A 88 25.86 -6.66 23.21
C ARG A 88 26.00 -5.34 23.96
N HIS A 89 27.12 -4.65 23.81
CA HIS A 89 27.32 -3.30 24.34
C HIS A 89 26.80 -2.26 23.36
N ALA A 90 25.49 -1.99 23.42
CA ALA A 90 24.83 -0.99 22.61
C ALA A 90 23.67 -0.34 23.39
N ASP A 91 23.51 0.96 23.21
CA ASP A 91 22.40 1.71 23.81
C ASP A 91 21.06 1.20 23.30
N HIS A 92 20.15 0.92 24.24
CA HIS A 92 18.78 0.52 23.92
C HIS A 92 17.83 1.71 24.05
N HIS A 93 16.98 1.90 23.05
CA HIS A 93 16.10 3.07 22.95
C HIS A 93 15.12 3.28 24.13
N HIS A 94 14.85 2.26 24.94
CA HIS A 94 14.04 2.40 26.17
C HIS A 94 14.84 2.32 27.48
N THR A 95 15.96 1.61 27.50
CA THR A 95 16.66 1.27 28.75
C THR A 95 18.06 1.87 28.84
N GLY A 96 18.46 2.64 27.82
CA GLY A 96 19.80 3.22 27.74
C GLY A 96 20.88 2.15 27.78
N ASP A 97 21.89 2.42 28.60
CA ASP A 97 23.09 1.61 28.86
C ASP A 97 22.92 0.63 30.04
N LYS A 98 21.73 0.55 30.66
CA LYS A 98 21.47 -0.28 31.84
C LYS A 98 21.78 -1.77 31.65
N TRP A 99 21.70 -2.26 30.42
CA TRP A 99 21.89 -3.68 30.10
C TRP A 99 22.92 -3.84 28.97
N CYS A 100 23.88 -4.74 29.19
CA CYS A 100 24.82 -5.22 28.17
C CYS A 100 24.50 -6.66 27.72
N ILE A 101 23.47 -7.29 28.29
CA ILE A 101 22.94 -8.58 27.85
C ILE A 101 21.50 -8.42 27.39
N TYR A 102 21.17 -9.05 26.26
CA TYR A 102 19.85 -8.95 25.65
C TYR A 102 19.25 -10.33 25.40
N PRO A 103 17.97 -10.54 25.76
CA PRO A 103 17.29 -11.80 25.50
C PRO A 103 17.09 -12.01 24.00
N MET A 104 17.06 -13.27 23.58
CA MET A 104 16.68 -13.66 22.23
C MET A 104 15.16 -13.69 22.06
N TYR A 105 14.69 -13.61 20.82
CA TYR A 105 13.26 -13.55 20.47
C TYR A 105 12.43 -14.62 21.16
N ASP A 106 12.78 -15.90 21.00
CA ASP A 106 11.99 -17.02 21.56
C ASP A 106 11.85 -16.97 23.07
N PHE A 107 12.90 -16.51 23.77
CA PHE A 107 12.87 -16.37 25.22
C PHE A 107 12.05 -15.16 25.67
N ALA A 108 12.14 -14.04 24.96
CA ALA A 108 11.37 -12.85 25.27
C ALA A 108 9.89 -13.03 24.94
N HIS A 109 9.56 -13.56 23.76
CA HIS A 109 8.21 -13.60 23.20
C HIS A 109 7.23 -14.37 24.09
N CYS A 110 7.55 -15.62 24.45
CA CYS A 110 6.67 -16.44 25.29
C CYS A 110 6.51 -15.87 26.71
N LEU A 111 7.58 -15.29 27.28
CA LEU A 111 7.54 -14.70 28.61
C LEU A 111 6.76 -13.40 28.63
N SER A 112 6.86 -12.56 27.58
CA SER A 112 6.03 -11.38 27.43
C SER A 112 4.55 -11.78 27.35
N ASP A 113 4.21 -12.76 26.52
CA ASP A 113 2.83 -13.26 26.43
C ASP A 113 2.31 -13.73 27.80
N TYR A 114 3.13 -14.47 28.55
CA TYR A 114 2.76 -14.94 29.88
C TYR A 114 2.57 -13.79 30.88
N ILE A 115 3.51 -12.85 30.93
CA ILE A 115 3.49 -11.71 31.86
C ILE A 115 2.28 -10.79 31.57
N GLU A 116 1.93 -10.62 30.30
CA GLU A 116 0.82 -9.78 29.86
C GLU A 116 -0.55 -10.50 29.93
N GLY A 117 -0.57 -11.79 30.30
CA GLY A 117 -1.81 -12.57 30.41
C GLY A 117 -2.46 -12.88 29.06
N ILE A 118 -1.65 -12.99 28.00
CA ILE A 118 -2.12 -13.34 26.66
C ILE A 118 -2.74 -14.74 26.69
N THR A 119 -3.88 -14.91 26.01
CA THR A 119 -4.52 -16.22 25.86
C THR A 119 -4.14 -16.89 24.54
N HIS A 120 -4.15 -16.11 23.45
CA HIS A 120 -3.89 -16.56 22.09
C HIS A 120 -2.80 -15.68 21.48
N SER A 121 -1.58 -16.19 21.40
CA SER A 121 -0.46 -15.52 20.74
C SER A 121 -0.51 -15.84 19.25
N ILE A 122 -0.92 -14.87 18.43
CA ILE A 122 -1.17 -15.08 17.01
C ILE A 122 0.02 -14.56 16.18
N CYS A 123 0.72 -15.45 15.49
CA CYS A 123 1.91 -15.12 14.69
C CYS A 123 1.85 -15.76 13.29
N THR A 124 2.88 -15.57 12.47
CA THR A 124 2.90 -16.13 11.11
C THR A 124 3.53 -17.52 11.06
N LEU A 125 3.26 -18.29 9.99
CA LEU A 125 3.72 -19.68 9.82
C LEU A 125 5.24 -19.88 9.97
N GLU A 126 6.06 -18.85 9.73
CA GLU A 126 7.50 -18.92 9.97
C GLU A 126 7.85 -19.30 11.41
N PHE A 127 6.96 -19.04 12.38
CA PHE A 127 7.14 -19.35 13.79
C PHE A 127 6.50 -20.67 14.23
N GLU A 128 5.90 -21.45 13.32
CA GLU A 128 5.32 -22.75 13.67
C GLU A 128 6.38 -23.72 14.20
N VAL A 129 7.57 -23.72 13.60
CA VAL A 129 8.72 -24.52 14.04
C VAL A 129 9.32 -24.04 15.37
N HIS A 130 8.99 -22.83 15.81
CA HIS A 130 9.41 -22.25 17.10
C HIS A 130 8.47 -22.61 18.24
N ARG A 131 7.21 -22.97 17.96
CA ARG A 131 6.20 -23.30 18.99
C ARG A 131 6.68 -24.34 20.01
N PRO A 132 7.39 -25.43 19.64
CA PRO A 132 7.91 -26.37 20.65
C PRO A 132 8.88 -25.73 21.65
N LEU A 133 9.65 -24.73 21.23
CA LEU A 133 10.53 -23.99 22.13
C LEU A 133 9.74 -23.02 23.02
N TYR A 134 8.73 -22.35 22.44
CA TYR A 134 7.78 -21.51 23.19
C TYR A 134 7.17 -22.30 24.35
N ASP A 135 6.61 -23.47 24.06
CA ASP A 135 5.97 -24.34 25.05
C ASP A 135 7.00 -24.85 26.07
N TRP A 136 8.18 -25.29 25.60
CA TRP A 136 9.26 -25.75 26.47
C TRP A 136 9.66 -24.69 27.49
N ILE A 137 9.86 -23.43 27.08
CA ILE A 137 10.30 -22.39 28.03
C ILE A 137 9.27 -22.21 29.16
N LEU A 138 7.99 -22.12 28.82
CA LEU A 138 6.92 -21.87 29.80
C LEU A 138 6.71 -23.06 30.74
N GLU A 139 6.73 -24.28 30.21
CA GLU A 139 6.55 -25.50 30.99
C GLU A 139 7.69 -25.75 31.97
N ASN A 140 8.90 -25.29 31.65
CA ASN A 140 10.08 -25.52 32.48
C ASN A 140 10.26 -24.49 33.61
N LEU A 141 9.34 -23.52 33.74
CA LEU A 141 9.41 -22.43 34.71
C LEU A 141 8.47 -22.56 35.92
N ASP A 142 7.69 -23.64 36.04
CA ASP A 142 6.70 -23.86 37.11
C ASP A 142 5.72 -22.68 37.28
N LEU A 143 5.32 -22.10 36.15
CA LEU A 143 4.44 -20.94 36.11
C LEU A 143 2.99 -21.33 36.48
N PRO A 144 2.29 -20.52 37.29
CA PRO A 144 0.85 -20.65 37.48
C PRO A 144 0.09 -20.71 36.15
N ARG A 145 -0.89 -21.61 36.07
CA ARG A 145 -1.77 -21.75 34.92
C ARG A 145 -2.86 -20.65 34.92
N PRO A 146 -3.43 -20.29 33.73
CA PRO A 146 -3.15 -20.83 32.40
C PRO A 146 -1.85 -20.30 31.77
N LEU A 147 -1.32 -21.04 30.78
CA LEU A 147 -0.23 -20.56 29.92
C LEU A 147 -0.81 -20.06 28.59
N PRO A 148 -0.22 -19.03 27.96
CA PRO A 148 -0.59 -18.60 26.62
C PRO A 148 -0.39 -19.75 25.60
N ARG A 149 -1.15 -19.72 24.51
CA ARG A 149 -0.99 -20.67 23.40
C ARG A 149 -0.70 -19.95 22.10
N GLN A 150 0.29 -20.43 21.36
CA GLN A 150 0.63 -19.90 20.04
C GLN A 150 -0.26 -20.52 18.95
N TYR A 151 -0.73 -19.67 18.04
CA TYR A 151 -1.45 -20.06 16.82
C TYR A 151 -0.88 -19.30 15.62
N GLU A 152 -0.67 -20.00 14.52
CA GLU A 152 -0.04 -19.43 13.33
C GLU A 152 -1.02 -19.28 12.17
N PHE A 153 -0.79 -18.26 11.34
CA PHE A 153 -1.49 -18.07 10.07
C PHE A 153 -0.51 -17.69 8.95
N ALA A 154 -0.92 -17.93 7.71
CA ALA A 154 -0.13 -17.57 6.54
C ALA A 154 -0.03 -16.05 6.43
N ARG A 155 1.20 -15.54 6.25
CA ARG A 155 1.43 -14.12 6.02
C ARG A 155 0.78 -13.66 4.71
N LEU A 156 0.39 -12.40 4.67
CA LEU A 156 -0.02 -11.77 3.41
C LEU A 156 1.17 -11.65 2.45
N SER A 157 0.97 -12.12 1.22
CA SER A 157 1.83 -11.82 0.07
C SER A 157 0.96 -11.22 -1.02
N LEU A 158 1.22 -9.96 -1.39
CA LEU A 158 0.42 -9.22 -2.36
C LEU A 158 1.17 -9.14 -3.70
N GLY A 159 0.47 -9.34 -4.80
CA GLY A 159 1.04 -9.21 -6.14
C GLY A 159 1.54 -7.80 -6.47
N TYR A 160 2.53 -7.71 -7.36
CA TYR A 160 3.12 -6.47 -7.90
C TYR A 160 3.75 -5.54 -6.84
N THR A 161 4.14 -6.10 -5.69
CA THR A 161 4.83 -5.38 -4.62
C THR A 161 5.80 -6.31 -3.87
N VAL A 162 6.60 -5.73 -2.97
CA VAL A 162 7.49 -6.47 -2.06
C VAL A 162 7.05 -6.24 -0.62
N MET A 163 7.00 -7.31 0.18
CA MET A 163 6.53 -7.24 1.58
C MET A 163 7.66 -7.36 2.60
N SER A 164 8.91 -7.54 2.15
CA SER A 164 10.08 -7.64 3.02
C SER A 164 10.53 -6.27 3.49
N LYS A 165 10.63 -6.07 4.83
CA LYS A 165 11.16 -4.83 5.43
C LYS A 165 12.56 -4.47 4.89
N ARG A 166 13.40 -5.48 4.63
CA ARG A 166 14.74 -5.28 4.05
C ARG A 166 14.67 -4.67 2.65
N LYS A 167 13.81 -5.21 1.79
CA LYS A 167 13.64 -4.71 0.41
C LYS A 167 12.96 -3.34 0.40
N LEU A 168 11.96 -3.11 1.25
CA LEU A 168 11.32 -1.81 1.42
C LEU A 168 12.31 -0.74 1.90
N MET A 169 13.17 -1.08 2.87
CA MET A 169 14.24 -0.19 3.32
C MET A 169 15.24 0.11 2.20
N GLN A 170 15.58 -0.89 1.37
CA GLN A 170 16.45 -0.68 0.22
C GLN A 170 15.82 0.26 -0.82
N LEU A 171 14.52 0.14 -1.11
CA LEU A 171 13.82 1.08 -2.00
C LEU A 171 13.93 2.53 -1.50
N VAL A 172 13.85 2.74 -0.19
CA VAL A 172 13.95 4.06 0.44
C VAL A 172 15.39 4.56 0.41
N ASN A 173 16.36 3.76 0.86
CA ASN A 173 17.77 4.15 0.95
C ASN A 173 18.39 4.39 -0.43
N ASP A 174 18.01 3.61 -1.44
CA ASP A 174 18.49 3.75 -2.82
C ASP A 174 17.76 4.89 -3.57
N GLY A 175 16.84 5.62 -2.93
CA GLY A 175 16.11 6.75 -3.53
C GLY A 175 15.12 6.37 -4.64
N LEU A 176 14.77 5.08 -4.76
CA LEU A 176 13.86 4.55 -5.79
C LEU A 176 12.40 4.90 -5.50
N VAL A 177 12.10 5.20 -4.24
CA VAL A 177 10.86 5.80 -3.77
C VAL A 177 11.14 7.04 -2.95
N SER A 178 10.12 7.86 -2.79
CA SER A 178 10.18 9.19 -2.20
C SER A 178 10.33 9.18 -0.66
N GLY A 179 10.13 8.01 -0.04
CA GLY A 179 10.14 7.78 1.41
C GLY A 179 9.28 6.57 1.81
N TRP A 180 9.18 6.28 3.11
CA TRP A 180 8.31 5.21 3.63
C TRP A 180 6.82 5.47 3.41
N ASP A 181 6.42 6.72 3.19
CA ASP A 181 5.07 7.16 2.89
C ASP A 181 4.82 7.38 1.39
N ASP A 182 5.74 6.99 0.50
CA ASP A 182 5.52 7.10 -0.94
C ASP A 182 4.23 6.36 -1.34
N PRO A 183 3.32 6.96 -2.14
CA PRO A 183 2.07 6.34 -2.55
C PRO A 183 2.21 5.00 -3.33
N ARG A 184 3.41 4.66 -3.80
CA ARG A 184 3.69 3.36 -4.44
C ARG A 184 4.08 2.27 -3.44
N MET A 185 4.39 2.63 -2.20
CA MET A 185 4.81 1.69 -1.16
C MET A 185 3.60 0.94 -0.57
N PRO A 186 3.73 -0.36 -0.26
CA PRO A 186 2.68 -1.14 0.40
C PRO A 186 2.59 -0.85 1.91
N THR A 187 3.18 0.23 2.39
CA THR A 187 3.14 0.65 3.79
C THR A 187 1.79 1.28 4.10
N ILE A 188 1.35 1.18 5.36
CA ILE A 188 0.09 1.82 5.79
C ILE A 188 0.14 3.34 5.58
N SER A 189 1.30 3.97 5.81
CA SER A 189 1.51 5.39 5.53
C SER A 189 1.43 5.72 4.04
N GLY A 190 2.04 4.90 3.18
CA GLY A 190 2.00 5.06 1.72
C GLY A 190 0.59 4.91 1.16
N LEU A 191 -0.12 3.86 1.57
CA LEU A 191 -1.52 3.62 1.19
C LEU A 191 -2.43 4.76 1.66
N ARG A 192 -2.28 5.23 2.90
CA ARG A 192 -3.04 6.37 3.43
C ARG A 192 -2.80 7.64 2.61
N ARG A 193 -1.54 7.95 2.29
CA ARG A 193 -1.18 9.12 1.45
C ARG A 193 -1.67 8.97 0.02
N ARG A 194 -1.71 7.75 -0.53
CA ARG A 194 -2.34 7.45 -1.82
C ARG A 194 -3.85 7.68 -1.81
N GLY A 195 -4.47 7.84 -0.65
CA GLY A 195 -5.90 8.08 -0.51
C GLY A 195 -6.70 6.82 -0.18
N VAL A 196 -6.04 5.69 0.08
CA VAL A 196 -6.71 4.47 0.54
C VAL A 196 -7.25 4.69 1.96
N THR A 197 -8.52 4.35 2.16
CA THR A 197 -9.21 4.50 3.43
C THR A 197 -8.93 3.31 4.36
N ALA A 198 -9.02 3.57 5.67
CA ALA A 198 -8.89 2.50 6.65
C ALA A 198 -10.03 1.46 6.55
N SER A 199 -11.23 1.88 6.13
CA SER A 199 -12.37 1.00 5.87
C SER A 199 -12.10 0.05 4.71
N ALA A 200 -11.54 0.53 3.59
CA ALA A 200 -11.14 -0.31 2.46
C ALA A 200 -10.10 -1.38 2.87
N LEU A 201 -9.10 -1.01 3.67
CA LEU A 201 -8.08 -1.96 4.14
C LEU A 201 -8.64 -3.01 5.09
N ARG A 202 -9.55 -2.62 5.99
CA ARG A 202 -10.24 -3.59 6.85
C ARG A 202 -11.11 -4.54 6.03
N ALA A 203 -11.89 -4.01 5.08
CA ALA A 203 -12.71 -4.84 4.19
C ALA A 203 -11.85 -5.82 3.38
N PHE A 204 -10.71 -5.37 2.86
CA PHE A 204 -9.74 -6.24 2.21
C PHE A 204 -9.25 -7.36 3.15
N ALA A 205 -8.82 -7.02 4.38
CA ALA A 205 -8.34 -8.00 5.35
C ALA A 205 -9.41 -9.03 5.75
N TYR A 206 -10.68 -8.62 5.89
CA TYR A 206 -11.79 -9.55 6.13
C TYR A 206 -12.04 -10.49 4.95
N ASN A 207 -11.99 -9.97 3.72
CA ASN A 207 -12.35 -10.73 2.52
C ASN A 207 -11.29 -11.74 2.08
N ILE A 208 -10.00 -11.50 2.36
CA ILE A 208 -8.94 -12.48 2.05
C ILE A 208 -8.93 -13.68 3.00
N GLY A 209 -9.57 -13.54 4.17
CA GLY A 209 -9.62 -14.58 5.19
C GLY A 209 -8.29 -14.83 5.90
N ILE A 210 -8.32 -15.72 6.89
CA ILE A 210 -7.16 -16.15 7.67
C ILE A 210 -7.02 -17.66 7.49
N THR A 211 -5.90 -18.12 6.93
CA THR A 211 -5.66 -19.53 6.64
C THR A 211 -4.23 -19.93 7.01
N LYS A 212 -3.92 -21.24 7.00
CA LYS A 212 -2.56 -21.78 7.11
C LYS A 212 -1.92 -22.10 5.74
N TYR A 213 -2.48 -21.58 4.63
CA TYR A 213 -1.97 -21.83 3.29
C TYR A 213 -1.27 -20.59 2.73
N ASN A 214 0.01 -20.75 2.39
CA ASN A 214 0.76 -19.69 1.72
C ASN A 214 0.23 -19.50 0.29
N GLY A 215 0.05 -18.24 -0.11
CA GLY A 215 -0.43 -17.90 -1.44
C GLY A 215 -0.12 -16.46 -1.82
N LEU A 216 -0.07 -16.20 -3.11
CA LEU A 216 0.02 -14.85 -3.65
C LEU A 216 -1.40 -14.31 -3.85
N THR A 217 -1.78 -13.30 -3.07
CA THR A 217 -3.04 -12.59 -3.23
C THR A 217 -2.96 -11.68 -4.45
N ASP A 218 -3.91 -11.83 -5.38
CA ASP A 218 -4.05 -10.91 -6.51
C ASP A 218 -4.34 -9.49 -6.01
N VAL A 219 -3.55 -8.52 -6.49
CA VAL A 219 -3.73 -7.11 -6.17
C VAL A 219 -5.12 -6.59 -6.57
N ALA A 220 -5.78 -7.23 -7.54
CA ALA A 220 -7.13 -6.92 -7.94
C ALA A 220 -8.15 -7.00 -6.77
N VAL A 221 -7.90 -7.84 -5.76
CA VAL A 221 -8.77 -7.96 -4.57
C VAL A 221 -8.68 -6.70 -3.70
N LEU A 222 -7.47 -6.19 -3.47
CA LEU A 222 -7.26 -4.92 -2.76
C LEU A 222 -7.86 -3.77 -3.57
N GLU A 223 -7.58 -3.74 -4.87
CA GLU A 223 -8.11 -2.73 -5.78
C GLU A 223 -9.66 -2.71 -5.78
N HIS A 224 -10.31 -3.87 -5.71
CA HIS A 224 -11.76 -3.96 -5.61
C HIS A 224 -12.28 -3.37 -4.30
N ALA A 225 -11.69 -3.73 -3.15
CA ALA A 225 -12.07 -3.19 -1.85
C ALA A 225 -11.95 -1.65 -1.79
N ILE A 226 -10.90 -1.09 -2.41
CA ILE A 226 -10.72 0.36 -2.53
C ILE A 226 -11.83 0.99 -3.39
N ARG A 227 -12.15 0.41 -4.55
CA ARG A 227 -13.19 0.96 -5.44
C ARG A 227 -14.57 0.91 -4.79
N GLU A 228 -14.93 -0.19 -4.13
CA GLU A 228 -16.21 -0.33 -3.43
C GLU A 228 -16.41 0.71 -2.34
N ASP A 229 -15.37 0.96 -1.55
CA ASP A 229 -15.41 1.97 -0.49
C ASP A 229 -15.50 3.38 -1.07
N LEU A 230 -14.63 3.72 -2.03
CA LEU A 230 -14.60 5.06 -2.60
C LEU A 230 -15.82 5.37 -3.46
N ASN A 231 -16.46 4.37 -4.09
CA ASN A 231 -17.69 4.59 -4.85
C ASN A 231 -18.81 5.19 -3.99
N LYS A 232 -18.90 4.74 -2.72
CA LYS A 232 -19.93 5.16 -1.78
C LYS A 232 -19.70 6.57 -1.22
N HIS A 233 -18.44 7.00 -1.10
CA HIS A 233 -18.10 8.20 -0.33
C HIS A 233 -17.46 9.34 -1.15
N ALA A 234 -16.87 9.05 -2.32
CA ALA A 234 -16.13 10.06 -3.06
C ALA A 234 -17.04 11.05 -3.79
N LEU A 235 -16.69 12.34 -3.75
CA LEU A 235 -17.39 13.39 -4.48
C LEU A 235 -16.97 13.39 -5.96
N ARG A 236 -17.94 13.38 -6.87
CA ARG A 236 -17.74 13.41 -8.32
C ARG A 236 -17.33 14.80 -8.76
N ARG A 237 -16.26 14.90 -9.55
CA ARG A 237 -15.71 16.16 -10.07
C ARG A 237 -15.28 15.98 -11.52
N LEU A 238 -15.37 17.05 -12.29
CA LEU A 238 -14.93 17.11 -13.68
C LEU A 238 -13.50 17.62 -13.73
N VAL A 239 -12.61 16.79 -14.27
CA VAL A 239 -11.20 17.11 -14.47
C VAL A 239 -10.76 16.52 -15.79
N VAL A 240 -10.04 17.30 -16.59
CA VAL A 240 -9.49 16.89 -17.87
C VAL A 240 -7.97 16.78 -17.74
N LEU A 241 -7.44 15.55 -17.81
CA LEU A 241 -6.02 15.25 -17.65
C LEU A 241 -5.21 15.68 -18.86
N ARG A 242 -5.72 15.41 -20.08
CA ARG A 242 -5.06 15.75 -21.35
C ARG A 242 -5.99 16.64 -22.19
N PRO A 243 -5.96 17.96 -22.01
CA PRO A 243 -6.97 18.85 -22.55
C PRO A 243 -6.89 19.01 -24.08
N THR A 244 -8.03 18.79 -24.73
CA THR A 244 -8.29 19.19 -26.13
C THR A 244 -9.37 20.26 -26.15
N LYS A 245 -9.11 21.38 -26.85
CA LYS A 245 -10.02 22.52 -26.88
C LYS A 245 -11.22 22.23 -27.78
N VAL A 246 -12.41 22.57 -27.29
CA VAL A 246 -13.68 22.48 -28.01
C VAL A 246 -14.35 23.86 -28.02
N VAL A 247 -14.80 24.31 -29.19
CA VAL A 247 -15.52 25.58 -29.37
C VAL A 247 -16.96 25.26 -29.79
N ILE A 248 -17.92 25.62 -28.94
CA ILE A 248 -19.35 25.48 -29.22
C ILE A 248 -19.81 26.67 -30.06
N THR A 249 -19.85 26.49 -31.38
CA THR A 249 -19.99 27.58 -32.36
C THR A 249 -21.32 28.32 -32.27
N ASN A 250 -22.39 27.65 -31.82
CA ASN A 250 -23.72 28.22 -31.63
C ASN A 250 -24.01 28.65 -30.17
N PHE A 251 -23.02 28.64 -29.28
CA PHE A 251 -23.17 29.21 -27.93
C PHE A 251 -22.61 30.64 -27.90
N PRO A 252 -23.35 31.64 -27.36
CA PRO A 252 -22.92 33.03 -27.37
C PRO A 252 -21.56 33.26 -26.69
N GLU A 253 -20.73 34.11 -27.30
CA GLU A 253 -19.46 34.53 -26.72
C GLU A 253 -19.68 35.36 -25.44
N GLY A 254 -18.80 35.22 -24.44
CA GLY A 254 -18.91 35.90 -23.15
C GLY A 254 -20.03 35.40 -22.22
N LYS A 255 -20.96 34.57 -22.71
CA LYS A 255 -22.00 33.97 -21.87
C LYS A 255 -21.42 32.81 -21.05
N THR A 256 -21.78 32.79 -19.77
CA THR A 256 -21.61 31.65 -18.86
C THR A 256 -22.98 31.18 -18.38
N GLU A 257 -23.19 29.87 -18.32
CA GLU A 257 -24.39 29.25 -17.75
C GLU A 257 -23.99 28.25 -16.67
N GLU A 258 -24.62 28.31 -15.50
CA GLU A 258 -24.35 27.39 -14.39
C GLU A 258 -25.25 26.15 -14.47
N LEU A 259 -24.63 24.98 -14.61
CA LEU A 259 -25.32 23.69 -14.71
C LEU A 259 -25.27 22.94 -13.37
N ASP A 260 -26.34 22.22 -13.03
CA ASP A 260 -26.39 21.39 -11.83
C ASP A 260 -25.66 20.05 -12.03
N ALA A 261 -24.71 19.76 -11.16
CA ALA A 261 -23.97 18.50 -11.11
C ALA A 261 -24.12 17.82 -9.75
N THR A 262 -24.56 16.56 -9.75
CA THR A 262 -24.65 15.74 -8.54
C THR A 262 -23.26 15.53 -7.91
N ASN A 263 -23.16 15.69 -6.59
CA ASN A 263 -21.91 15.46 -5.86
C ASN A 263 -21.60 13.97 -5.68
N ASN A 264 -22.59 13.14 -5.33
CA ASN A 264 -22.41 11.70 -5.21
C ASN A 264 -23.73 10.99 -5.55
N PRO A 265 -23.80 10.21 -6.65
CA PRO A 265 -25.01 9.48 -7.00
C PRO A 265 -25.34 8.34 -6.03
N GLU A 266 -24.36 7.85 -5.24
CA GLU A 266 -24.56 6.81 -4.23
C GLU A 266 -25.02 7.38 -2.87
N ASP A 267 -25.02 8.71 -2.72
CA ASP A 267 -25.44 9.39 -1.48
C ASP A 267 -26.47 10.48 -1.82
N PRO A 268 -27.78 10.21 -1.60
CA PRO A 268 -28.84 11.18 -1.84
C PRO A 268 -28.68 12.50 -1.07
N ASN A 269 -27.93 12.49 0.03
CA ASN A 269 -27.71 13.66 0.88
C ASN A 269 -26.47 14.48 0.48
N ALA A 270 -25.67 14.02 -0.49
CA ALA A 270 -24.48 14.75 -0.94
C ALA A 270 -24.80 16.04 -1.70
N GLY A 271 -26.05 16.24 -2.11
CA GLY A 271 -26.53 17.43 -2.81
C GLY A 271 -25.95 17.60 -4.22
N THR A 272 -26.11 18.82 -4.74
CA THR A 272 -25.59 19.23 -6.05
C THR A 272 -24.60 20.39 -5.90
N ARG A 273 -23.89 20.68 -6.99
CA ARG A 273 -23.06 21.88 -7.14
C ARG A 273 -23.30 22.50 -8.51
N LYS A 274 -22.97 23.79 -8.64
CA LYS A 274 -22.98 24.49 -9.92
C LYS A 274 -21.66 24.30 -10.65
N VAL A 275 -21.72 24.07 -11.96
CA VAL A 275 -20.58 23.92 -12.85
C VAL A 275 -20.75 24.88 -14.03
N PRO A 276 -19.77 25.76 -14.31
CA PRO A 276 -19.89 26.74 -15.38
C PRO A 276 -19.76 26.06 -16.76
N PHE A 277 -20.68 26.38 -17.64
CA PHE A 277 -20.66 26.08 -19.07
C PHE A 277 -20.41 27.36 -19.86
N SER A 278 -19.57 27.27 -20.89
CA SER A 278 -19.21 28.41 -21.74
C SER A 278 -19.00 27.97 -23.19
N ARG A 279 -18.81 28.94 -24.08
CA ARG A 279 -18.48 28.69 -25.49
C ARG A 279 -17.25 27.82 -25.70
N VAL A 280 -16.19 28.02 -24.92
CA VAL A 280 -14.93 27.27 -25.05
C VAL A 280 -14.81 26.29 -23.89
N LEU A 281 -14.58 25.02 -24.20
CA LEU A 281 -14.46 23.92 -23.25
C LEU A 281 -13.14 23.15 -23.48
N TYR A 282 -12.75 22.35 -22.50
CA TYR A 282 -11.76 21.29 -22.65
C TYR A 282 -12.43 19.93 -22.44
N ILE A 283 -12.02 18.94 -23.24
CA ILE A 283 -12.35 17.52 -23.08
C ILE A 283 -11.06 16.69 -23.05
N GLU A 284 -11.11 15.42 -22.66
CA GLU A 284 -9.94 14.54 -22.83
C GLU A 284 -9.58 14.37 -24.29
N GLN A 285 -8.28 14.33 -24.56
CA GLN A 285 -7.75 14.01 -25.88
C GLN A 285 -8.26 12.66 -26.40
N ASP A 286 -8.36 11.65 -25.52
CA ASP A 286 -8.84 10.30 -25.87
C ASP A 286 -10.35 10.22 -26.09
N ASP A 287 -11.10 11.31 -25.86
CA ASP A 287 -12.54 11.38 -26.11
C ASP A 287 -12.88 11.83 -27.55
N PHE A 288 -11.87 12.10 -28.38
CA PHE A 288 -12.03 12.37 -29.81
C PHE A 288 -11.11 11.52 -30.68
N THR A 289 -11.63 11.01 -31.79
CA THR A 289 -10.82 10.38 -32.84
C THR A 289 -11.46 10.54 -34.21
N GLU A 290 -10.64 10.77 -35.24
CA GLU A 290 -11.09 10.83 -36.63
C GLU A 290 -11.38 9.45 -37.20
N THR A 291 -10.67 8.43 -36.71
CA THR A 291 -10.78 7.03 -37.14
C THR A 291 -11.26 6.17 -35.96
N PRO A 292 -12.57 6.22 -35.64
CA PRO A 292 -13.11 5.52 -34.48
C PRO A 292 -13.02 4.00 -34.67
N PRO A 293 -12.42 3.26 -33.70
CA PRO A 293 -12.49 1.81 -33.73
C PRO A 293 -13.94 1.32 -33.52
N PRO A 294 -14.24 0.04 -33.83
CA PRO A 294 -15.53 -0.55 -33.49
C PRO A 294 -15.91 -0.32 -32.01
N LYS A 295 -17.20 -0.11 -31.74
CA LYS A 295 -17.74 0.19 -30.40
C LYS A 295 -17.19 1.47 -29.75
N TYR A 296 -16.60 2.39 -30.52
CA TYR A 296 -16.25 3.72 -30.04
C TYR A 296 -17.49 4.63 -29.97
N PHE A 297 -17.85 5.05 -28.76
CA PHE A 297 -19.06 5.84 -28.50
C PHE A 297 -18.79 7.31 -28.15
N ARG A 298 -17.52 7.76 -28.14
CA ARG A 298 -17.18 9.16 -27.88
C ARG A 298 -17.20 9.99 -29.17
N LEU A 299 -16.66 11.21 -29.13
CA LEU A 299 -16.78 12.19 -30.20
C LEU A 299 -15.94 11.78 -31.43
N ARG A 300 -16.49 12.03 -32.62
CA ARG A 300 -15.87 11.78 -33.92
C ARG A 300 -16.39 12.82 -34.93
N PRO A 301 -15.75 13.02 -36.09
CA PRO A 301 -16.28 13.90 -37.14
C PRO A 301 -17.74 13.57 -37.50
N GLY A 302 -18.61 14.58 -37.48
CA GLY A 302 -20.06 14.45 -37.72
C GLY A 302 -20.84 13.71 -36.64
N GLY A 303 -20.18 13.15 -35.63
CA GLY A 303 -20.79 12.38 -34.55
C GLY A 303 -21.21 13.26 -33.36
N GLU A 304 -22.14 12.72 -32.57
CA GLU A 304 -22.65 13.36 -31.36
C GLU A 304 -22.21 12.65 -30.09
N VAL A 305 -22.04 13.41 -29.01
CA VAL A 305 -21.75 12.89 -27.66
C VAL A 305 -22.46 13.75 -26.61
N ARG A 306 -22.83 13.15 -25.47
CA ARG A 306 -23.35 13.91 -24.32
C ARG A 306 -22.20 14.41 -23.47
N LEU A 307 -22.21 15.70 -23.15
CA LEU A 307 -21.39 16.26 -22.08
C LEU A 307 -22.04 15.92 -20.74
N LYS A 308 -21.30 15.32 -19.81
CA LYS A 308 -21.79 14.99 -18.46
C LYS A 308 -22.34 16.26 -17.79
N TYR A 309 -23.56 16.21 -17.28
CA TYR A 309 -24.30 17.35 -16.70
C TYR A 309 -24.63 18.50 -17.67
N GLY A 310 -24.32 18.37 -18.96
CA GLY A 310 -24.53 19.42 -19.95
C GLY A 310 -25.29 18.94 -21.19
N TYR A 311 -24.97 19.58 -22.31
CA TYR A 311 -25.66 19.40 -23.59
C TYR A 311 -25.13 18.20 -24.38
N ILE A 312 -25.90 17.76 -25.37
CA ILE A 312 -25.40 16.95 -26.49
C ILE A 312 -24.70 17.88 -27.47
N ILE A 313 -23.48 17.51 -27.87
CA ILE A 313 -22.70 18.25 -28.86
C ILE A 313 -22.43 17.39 -30.09
N ARG A 314 -22.28 18.02 -31.25
CA ARG A 314 -21.85 17.40 -32.52
C ARG A 314 -20.56 18.02 -33.01
N CYS A 315 -19.58 17.21 -33.43
CA CYS A 315 -18.35 17.74 -34.02
C CYS A 315 -18.55 18.05 -35.51
N ASP A 316 -18.52 19.34 -35.86
CA ASP A 316 -18.75 19.81 -37.23
C ASP A 316 -17.44 20.02 -37.99
N LYS A 317 -16.36 20.46 -37.30
CA LYS A 317 -15.06 20.72 -37.93
C LYS A 317 -13.89 20.42 -36.98
N VAL A 318 -12.84 19.81 -37.52
CA VAL A 318 -11.57 19.52 -36.84
C VAL A 318 -10.53 20.53 -37.32
N VAL A 319 -9.88 21.22 -36.39
CA VAL A 319 -8.79 22.16 -36.69
C VAL A 319 -7.47 21.49 -36.31
N LYS A 320 -6.53 21.46 -37.26
CA LYS A 320 -5.20 20.89 -37.10
C LYS A 320 -4.13 21.97 -37.29
N ASP A 321 -3.00 21.79 -36.62
CA ASP A 321 -1.81 22.59 -36.90
C ASP A 321 -1.04 22.09 -38.13
N ALA A 322 0.08 22.73 -38.46
CA ALA A 322 0.94 22.38 -39.58
C ALA A 322 1.56 20.97 -39.47
N SER A 323 1.62 20.39 -38.27
CA SER A 323 2.10 19.01 -38.04
C SER A 323 1.00 17.96 -38.20
N GLY A 324 -0.25 18.39 -38.41
CA GLY A 324 -1.42 17.51 -38.47
C GLY A 324 -1.98 17.15 -37.10
N LYS A 325 -1.47 17.74 -36.01
CA LYS A 325 -2.00 17.53 -34.66
C LYS A 325 -3.30 18.33 -34.47
N ILE A 326 -4.29 17.69 -33.85
CA ILE A 326 -5.57 18.33 -33.53
C ILE A 326 -5.33 19.38 -32.45
N VAL A 327 -5.71 20.63 -32.76
CA VAL A 327 -5.59 21.75 -31.83
C VAL A 327 -6.94 22.18 -31.28
N GLU A 328 -7.99 22.17 -32.10
CA GLU A 328 -9.34 22.57 -31.71
C GLU A 328 -10.41 21.77 -32.44
N LEU A 329 -11.54 21.54 -31.75
CA LEU A 329 -12.74 20.95 -32.31
C LEU A 329 -13.87 21.98 -32.31
N HIS A 330 -14.45 22.25 -33.47
CA HIS A 330 -15.62 23.12 -33.58
C HIS A 330 -16.87 22.26 -33.57
N CYS A 331 -17.70 22.48 -32.57
CA CYS A 331 -18.91 21.70 -32.33
C CYS A 331 -20.14 22.60 -32.27
N THR A 332 -21.32 22.05 -32.53
CA THR A 332 -22.60 22.66 -32.19
C THR A 332 -23.22 21.93 -31.00
N ALA A 333 -23.97 22.64 -30.17
CA ALA A 333 -24.73 22.09 -29.05
C ALA A 333 -26.24 22.12 -29.33
N ASP A 334 -26.92 21.04 -28.98
CA ASP A 334 -28.38 20.99 -28.90
C ASP A 334 -28.82 21.69 -27.60
N LEU A 335 -29.20 22.97 -27.69
CA LEU A 335 -29.45 23.83 -26.52
C LEU A 335 -30.67 23.42 -25.68
N ASP A 336 -31.54 22.55 -26.20
CA ASP A 336 -32.69 22.01 -25.47
C ASP A 336 -32.34 20.70 -24.73
N SER A 337 -31.16 20.12 -24.97
CA SER A 337 -30.76 18.80 -24.47
C SER A 337 -30.08 18.79 -23.10
N LYS A 338 -29.92 19.95 -22.45
CA LYS A 338 -29.30 20.05 -21.12
C LYS A 338 -30.07 19.23 -20.09
N SER A 339 -29.40 18.81 -19.03
CA SER A 339 -30.04 18.17 -17.88
C SER A 339 -31.17 19.06 -17.35
N GLY A 340 -32.41 18.53 -17.31
CA GLY A 340 -33.61 19.28 -16.92
C GLY A 340 -34.25 20.13 -18.02
N GLY A 341 -33.70 20.17 -19.24
CA GLY A 341 -34.28 20.87 -20.39
C GLY A 341 -35.35 20.05 -21.16
N PRO A 342 -36.03 20.66 -22.16
CA PRO A 342 -37.12 20.03 -22.90
C PRO A 342 -36.74 18.71 -23.58
N ASN A 343 -35.51 18.60 -24.09
CA ASN A 343 -34.97 17.41 -24.76
C ASN A 343 -33.93 16.66 -23.90
N ALA A 344 -33.97 16.83 -22.57
CA ALA A 344 -33.04 16.15 -21.66
C ALA A 344 -33.03 14.62 -21.81
N GLY A 345 -34.18 14.03 -22.17
CA GLY A 345 -34.35 12.60 -22.36
C GLY A 345 -33.70 12.02 -23.63
N ARG A 346 -33.21 12.88 -24.57
CA ARG A 346 -32.56 12.43 -25.80
C ARG A 346 -31.31 11.63 -25.47
N LYS A 347 -31.26 10.39 -25.94
CA LYS A 347 -30.15 9.46 -25.71
C LYS A 347 -29.17 9.47 -26.88
N VAL A 348 -27.89 9.55 -26.56
CA VAL A 348 -26.76 9.31 -27.46
C VAL A 348 -25.89 8.22 -26.84
N LYS A 349 -25.08 7.54 -27.66
CA LYS A 349 -24.38 6.32 -27.23
C LYS A 349 -23.27 6.57 -26.20
N GLY A 350 -22.68 7.76 -26.16
CA GLY A 350 -21.59 8.08 -25.25
C GLY A 350 -21.82 9.34 -24.44
N THR A 351 -21.18 9.35 -23.26
CA THR A 351 -21.07 10.52 -22.39
C THR A 351 -19.60 10.74 -22.05
N ILE A 352 -19.15 11.99 -22.13
CA ILE A 352 -17.78 12.41 -21.81
C ILE A 352 -17.80 13.53 -20.77
N HIS A 353 -16.74 13.63 -19.99
CA HIS A 353 -16.55 14.76 -19.07
C HIS A 353 -15.85 15.92 -19.80
N TRP A 354 -15.90 17.09 -19.19
CA TRP A 354 -15.44 18.34 -19.78
C TRP A 354 -15.25 19.38 -18.69
N VAL A 355 -14.55 20.47 -18.99
CA VAL A 355 -14.48 21.66 -18.13
C VAL A 355 -14.56 22.93 -18.98
N SER A 356 -15.15 24.01 -18.44
CA SER A 356 -15.15 25.31 -19.12
C SER A 356 -13.75 25.91 -19.15
N ALA A 357 -13.27 26.32 -20.33
CA ALA A 357 -11.92 26.83 -20.48
C ALA A 357 -11.68 28.17 -19.75
N ALA A 358 -12.71 29.02 -19.67
CA ALA A 358 -12.62 30.32 -19.01
C ALA A 358 -12.57 30.23 -17.47
N HIS A 359 -13.09 29.14 -16.90
CA HIS A 359 -13.22 28.97 -15.45
C HIS A 359 -12.35 27.82 -14.91
N ALA A 360 -11.76 27.00 -15.78
CA ALA A 360 -10.92 25.89 -15.38
C ALA A 360 -9.68 26.39 -14.62
N ILE A 361 -9.36 25.69 -13.54
CA ILE A 361 -8.13 25.92 -12.78
C ILE A 361 -7.08 24.87 -13.13
N ASP A 362 -5.83 25.30 -13.19
CA ASP A 362 -4.69 24.42 -13.40
C ASP A 362 -4.31 23.70 -12.11
N ALA A 363 -4.30 22.37 -12.11
CA ALA A 363 -3.87 21.57 -10.97
C ALA A 363 -2.79 20.57 -11.38
N GLU A 364 -1.93 20.19 -10.44
CA GLU A 364 -1.00 19.07 -10.63
C GLU A 364 -1.72 17.77 -10.24
N VAL A 365 -1.60 16.74 -11.09
CA VAL A 365 -2.09 15.39 -10.79
C VAL A 365 -0.95 14.39 -10.93
N ARG A 366 -0.76 13.58 -9.89
CA ARG A 366 0.19 12.48 -9.82
C ARG A 366 -0.52 11.17 -10.11
N LEU A 367 -0.33 10.65 -11.31
CA LEU A 367 -0.90 9.40 -11.79
C LEU A 367 0.02 8.25 -11.43
N TYR A 368 -0.26 7.61 -10.30
CA TYR A 368 0.48 6.42 -9.90
C TYR A 368 -0.05 5.15 -10.58
N ASP A 369 0.85 4.20 -10.77
CA ASP A 369 0.59 2.84 -11.23
C ASP A 369 1.26 1.84 -10.25
N ARG A 370 1.29 0.55 -10.61
CA ARG A 370 2.01 -0.50 -9.89
C ARG A 370 3.51 -0.19 -9.86
N LEU A 371 4.16 -0.46 -8.72
CA LEU A 371 5.59 -0.21 -8.53
C LEU A 371 6.45 -1.19 -9.33
N PHE A 372 5.99 -2.43 -9.50
CA PHE A 372 6.68 -3.47 -10.25
C PHE A 372 5.88 -3.91 -11.48
N THR A 373 6.57 -4.37 -12.50
CA THR A 373 5.98 -4.85 -13.77
C THR A 373 5.54 -6.32 -13.71
N VAL A 374 5.99 -7.07 -12.71
CA VAL A 374 5.69 -8.51 -12.56
C VAL A 374 4.85 -8.80 -11.31
N PRO A 375 4.03 -9.87 -11.30
CA PRO A 375 3.22 -10.24 -10.14
C PRO A 375 4.02 -10.62 -8.89
N ALA A 376 5.15 -11.30 -9.04
CA ALA A 376 5.97 -11.78 -7.92
C ALA A 376 7.41 -11.25 -8.04
N PRO A 377 7.66 -9.95 -7.77
CA PRO A 377 9.00 -9.37 -7.88
C PRO A 377 9.99 -9.99 -6.88
N ASP A 378 9.49 -10.63 -5.81
CA ASP A 378 10.31 -11.31 -4.82
C ASP A 378 10.91 -12.64 -5.29
N ALA A 379 10.36 -13.26 -6.35
CA ALA A 379 10.78 -14.57 -6.85
C ALA A 379 11.88 -14.51 -7.93
N ALA A 380 12.22 -13.31 -8.41
CA ALA A 380 13.26 -13.08 -9.40
C ALA A 380 14.57 -12.61 -8.73
N GLY A 381 15.63 -12.42 -9.52
CA GLY A 381 16.95 -11.98 -9.06
C GLY A 381 16.96 -10.60 -8.40
N ASP A 382 17.62 -9.61 -9.00
CA ASP A 382 17.55 -8.23 -8.46
C ASP A 382 16.18 -7.62 -8.75
N PHE A 383 15.30 -7.62 -7.74
CA PHE A 383 13.94 -7.09 -7.83
C PHE A 383 13.88 -5.63 -8.32
N LYS A 384 14.96 -4.85 -8.17
CA LYS A 384 15.04 -3.45 -8.63
C LYS A 384 14.97 -3.33 -10.15
N GLN A 385 15.42 -4.34 -10.89
CA GLN A 385 15.33 -4.38 -12.35
C GLN A 385 13.88 -4.51 -12.86
N LEU A 386 12.95 -4.85 -11.97
CA LEU A 386 11.54 -5.09 -12.27
C LEU A 386 10.66 -3.90 -11.92
N LEU A 387 11.26 -2.77 -11.53
CA LEU A 387 10.54 -1.53 -11.27
C LEU A 387 9.84 -1.04 -12.54
N ASN A 388 8.62 -0.56 -12.37
CA ASN A 388 7.86 0.06 -13.45
C ASN A 388 8.34 1.51 -13.63
N PRO A 389 8.99 1.85 -14.76
CA PRO A 389 9.43 3.22 -15.02
C PRO A 389 8.24 4.18 -15.18
N ARG A 390 7.03 3.66 -15.44
CA ARG A 390 5.77 4.41 -15.52
C ARG A 390 4.96 4.34 -14.23
N SER A 391 5.58 3.97 -13.10
CA SER A 391 4.90 3.90 -11.79
C SER A 391 4.39 5.25 -11.27
N LEU A 392 4.89 6.36 -11.83
CA LEU A 392 4.44 7.72 -11.58
C LEU A 392 4.53 8.54 -12.86
N GLU A 393 3.44 9.18 -13.23
CA GLU A 393 3.39 10.26 -14.21
C GLU A 393 2.83 11.53 -13.53
N ILE A 394 3.46 12.68 -13.75
CA ILE A 394 2.99 13.97 -13.24
C ILE A 394 2.46 14.79 -14.41
N VAL A 395 1.23 15.26 -14.32
CA VAL A 395 0.56 16.03 -15.37
C VAL A 395 -0.08 17.29 -14.81
N THR A 396 -0.07 18.37 -15.61
CA THR A 396 -0.89 19.56 -15.34
C THR A 396 -2.24 19.38 -16.03
N VAL A 397 -3.31 19.56 -15.27
CA VAL A 397 -4.68 19.24 -15.70
C VAL A 397 -5.57 20.48 -15.63
N LYS A 398 -6.69 20.45 -16.36
CA LYS A 398 -7.75 21.46 -16.26
C LYS A 398 -8.87 20.90 -15.38
N SER A 399 -9.12 21.53 -14.24
CA SER A 399 -10.15 21.07 -13.29
C SER A 399 -11.27 22.09 -13.10
N GLU A 400 -12.45 21.62 -12.72
CA GLU A 400 -13.58 22.50 -12.42
C GLU A 400 -13.29 23.42 -11.22
N PRO A 401 -13.92 24.61 -11.14
CA PRO A 401 -13.60 25.62 -10.12
C PRO A 401 -13.77 25.14 -8.67
N SER A 402 -14.71 24.23 -8.42
CA SER A 402 -15.01 23.74 -7.07
C SER A 402 -13.83 23.00 -6.43
N LEU A 403 -12.87 22.52 -7.22
CA LEU A 403 -11.67 21.87 -6.72
C LEU A 403 -10.64 22.85 -6.13
N LYS A 404 -10.83 24.17 -6.27
CA LYS A 404 -10.02 25.17 -5.55
C LYS A 404 -10.15 25.03 -4.03
N GLU A 405 -11.32 24.58 -3.56
CA GLU A 405 -11.63 24.35 -2.14
C GLU A 405 -11.51 22.86 -1.77
N ALA A 406 -10.74 22.09 -2.53
CA ALA A 406 -10.55 20.67 -2.25
C ALA A 406 -9.90 20.45 -0.89
N LYS A 407 -10.42 19.48 -0.13
CA LYS A 407 -10.00 19.23 1.25
C LYS A 407 -9.24 17.90 1.37
N PRO A 408 -8.11 17.83 2.11
CA PRO A 408 -7.31 16.60 2.26
C PRO A 408 -8.04 15.40 2.85
N GLU A 409 -9.06 15.63 3.68
CA GLU A 409 -9.88 14.59 4.30
C GLU A 409 -10.88 13.96 3.31
N LEU A 410 -11.21 14.64 2.22
CA LEU A 410 -12.17 14.17 1.25
C LEU A 410 -11.51 13.30 0.17
N ARG A 411 -12.36 12.53 -0.51
CA ARG A 411 -11.99 11.76 -1.70
C ARG A 411 -12.84 12.20 -2.86
N TYR A 412 -12.24 12.21 -4.04
CA TYR A 412 -12.86 12.69 -5.26
C TYR A 412 -12.86 11.56 -6.28
N GLN A 413 -13.98 11.36 -6.95
CA GLN A 413 -14.00 10.60 -8.20
C GLN A 413 -13.91 11.62 -9.33
N PHE A 414 -12.79 11.64 -10.05
CA PHE A 414 -12.75 12.37 -11.30
C PHE A 414 -13.52 11.53 -12.32
N GLU A 415 -14.64 12.08 -12.80
CA GLU A 415 -15.60 11.39 -13.64
C GLU A 415 -14.89 10.67 -14.78
N ARG A 416 -15.20 9.37 -14.97
CA ARG A 416 -14.62 8.47 -15.99
C ARG A 416 -13.14 8.16 -15.87
N LEU A 417 -12.40 8.77 -14.93
CA LEU A 417 -10.95 8.60 -14.81
C LEU A 417 -10.57 7.67 -13.65
N GLY A 418 -11.06 7.97 -12.44
CA GLY A 418 -10.66 7.24 -11.24
C GLY A 418 -10.96 7.99 -9.97
N TYR A 419 -10.40 7.49 -8.87
CA TYR A 419 -10.49 8.11 -7.57
C TYR A 419 -9.17 8.79 -7.20
N PHE A 420 -9.29 9.96 -6.58
CA PHE A 420 -8.22 10.88 -6.29
C PHE A 420 -8.37 11.47 -4.89
N CYS A 421 -7.26 11.93 -4.32
CA CYS A 421 -7.22 12.70 -3.08
C CYS A 421 -6.22 13.85 -3.21
N VAL A 422 -6.33 14.86 -2.35
CA VAL A 422 -5.31 15.91 -2.24
C VAL A 422 -4.06 15.30 -1.58
N ASP A 423 -2.87 15.57 -2.12
CA ASP A 423 -1.60 15.16 -1.51
C ASP A 423 -1.29 16.06 -0.30
N SER A 424 -1.28 15.46 0.89
CA SER A 424 -0.92 16.17 2.13
C SER A 424 0.58 16.12 2.44
N GLY A 425 1.37 15.32 1.70
CA GLY A 425 2.75 14.99 2.08
C GLY A 425 3.84 15.77 1.36
N ARG A 426 3.54 16.53 0.29
CA ARG A 426 4.54 17.29 -0.47
C ARG A 426 3.99 18.58 -1.03
N GLN A 427 4.85 19.60 -1.03
CA GLN A 427 4.62 20.84 -1.76
C GLN A 427 4.46 20.55 -3.27
N PRO A 428 3.66 21.34 -3.99
CA PRO A 428 3.55 21.26 -5.44
C PRO A 428 4.93 21.40 -6.10
N SER A 429 5.12 20.75 -7.26
CA SER A 429 6.33 20.96 -8.06
C SER A 429 6.36 22.33 -8.73
N THR A 430 5.23 23.05 -8.68
CA THR A 430 5.04 24.39 -9.21
C THR A 430 4.88 25.42 -8.09
N THR A 431 5.22 26.68 -8.35
CA THR A 431 5.11 27.82 -7.43
C THR A 431 3.66 28.24 -7.10
N SER A 432 2.66 27.55 -7.63
CA SER A 432 1.26 27.90 -7.41
C SER A 432 0.72 27.27 -6.13
N HIS A 433 -0.06 28.04 -5.34
CA HIS A 433 -0.81 27.55 -4.18
C HIS A 433 -1.99 26.63 -4.57
N GLN A 434 -1.88 25.93 -5.71
CA GLN A 434 -2.94 25.06 -6.24
C GLN A 434 -2.85 23.67 -5.58
N PRO A 435 -3.98 23.00 -5.34
CA PRO A 435 -3.99 21.65 -4.78
C PRO A 435 -3.31 20.65 -5.73
N VAL A 436 -2.47 19.79 -5.16
CA VAL A 436 -1.90 18.63 -5.84
C VAL A 436 -2.81 17.44 -5.59
N PHE A 437 -3.22 16.73 -6.64
CA PHE A 437 -3.99 15.51 -6.49
C PHE A 437 -3.15 14.27 -6.78
N ILE A 438 -3.49 13.17 -6.10
CA ILE A 438 -2.92 11.85 -6.32
C ILE A 438 -4.02 10.93 -6.82
N ARG A 439 -3.75 10.14 -7.87
CA ARG A 439 -4.63 9.03 -8.25
C ARG A 439 -4.50 7.89 -7.24
N THR A 440 -5.54 7.70 -6.43
CA THR A 440 -5.69 6.55 -5.54
C THR A 440 -5.76 5.28 -6.37
N ILE A 441 -6.73 5.23 -7.29
CA ILE A 441 -6.95 4.08 -8.17
C ILE A 441 -7.76 4.48 -9.40
N THR A 442 -7.56 3.79 -10.53
CA THR A 442 -8.39 3.93 -11.74
C THR A 442 -9.80 3.40 -11.50
N LEU A 443 -10.77 3.83 -12.33
CA LEU A 443 -12.03 3.09 -12.44
C LEU A 443 -11.78 1.68 -12.99
N ARG A 444 -12.76 0.81 -12.85
CA ARG A 444 -12.71 -0.53 -13.45
C ARG A 444 -12.71 -0.37 -14.97
N ASP A 445 -11.58 -0.65 -15.60
CA ASP A 445 -11.50 -0.66 -17.06
C ASP A 445 -12.04 -1.99 -17.59
N ALA A 446 -13.29 -1.95 -18.08
CA ALA A 446 -13.92 -3.12 -18.70
C ALA A 446 -13.31 -3.45 -20.08
N TRP A 447 -12.64 -2.49 -20.73
CA TRP A 447 -12.13 -2.61 -22.10
C TRP A 447 -10.66 -3.02 -22.18
N ALA A 448 -9.84 -2.75 -21.16
CA ALA A 448 -8.45 -3.23 -21.11
C ALA A 448 -8.34 -4.77 -21.24
N LYS A 449 -9.36 -5.53 -20.77
CA LYS A 449 -9.43 -6.99 -20.96
C LYS A 449 -9.79 -7.42 -22.40
N GLU A 450 -10.48 -6.58 -23.18
CA GLU A 450 -10.79 -6.87 -24.58
C GLU A 450 -9.62 -6.47 -25.51
N ALA A 451 -8.92 -5.37 -25.22
CA ALA A 451 -7.76 -4.92 -26.01
C ALA A 451 -6.54 -5.86 -25.90
N GLN A 452 -6.41 -6.61 -24.79
CA GLN A 452 -5.39 -7.67 -24.66
C GLN A 452 -5.79 -8.99 -25.35
N LYS A 453 -7.02 -9.13 -25.82
CA LYS A 453 -7.49 -10.28 -26.60
C LYS A 453 -7.48 -10.04 -28.11
N GLY A 454 -7.07 -8.85 -28.56
CA GLY A 454 -7.02 -8.43 -29.96
C GLY A 454 -5.61 -8.53 -30.53
#